data_AF-A0A486SW85-F1
#
_entry.id   AF-A0A486SW85-F1
#
_cell.length_a   1.000
_cell.length_b   1.000
_cell.length_c   1.000
_cell.angle_alpha   90.00
_cell.angle_beta   90.00
_cell.angle_gamma   90.00
#
_symmetry.space_group_name_H-M   'P 1'
#
loop_
_entity.id
_entity.type
_entity.pdbx_description
1 polymer ?
#
loop_
_entity_poly.entity_id
_entity_poly.type
_entity_poly.pdbx_seq_one_letter_code
_entity_poly.pdbx_strand_id
1 'polypeptide(L)'
;MTGRQLEGLFSAAAGRPIPYSRFSDEVLAASPFLHKLTGLVDDGRLAGHADLDALRQLHPQLHTFAGWLAGPGRPAFERALTSGARWAFDR
;
A
#
# COMPACT_ATOMS: atom_id res chain seq x y z
N MET A 1 7.68 -0.81 5.62
CA MET A 1 7.27 0.22 4.64
C MET A 1 6.05 0.95 5.19
N THR A 2 5.97 2.27 5.08
CA THR A 2 4.86 3.10 5.59
C THR A 2 3.99 3.66 4.47
N GLY A 3 2.81 4.22 4.81
CA GLY A 3 1.95 4.91 3.84
C GLY A 3 2.63 6.06 3.11
N ARG A 4 3.47 6.85 3.80
CA ARG A 4 4.25 7.94 3.16
C ARG A 4 5.33 7.43 2.23
N GLN A 5 5.91 6.25 2.51
CA GLN A 5 6.82 5.61 1.55
C GLN A 5 6.08 5.11 0.31
N LEU A 6 4.84 4.61 0.46
CA LEU A 6 3.99 4.24 -0.67
C LEU A 6 3.61 5.46 -1.54
N GLU A 7 3.24 6.58 -0.92
CA GLU A 7 3.01 7.86 -1.60
C GLU A 7 4.18 8.22 -2.50
N GLY A 8 5.42 8.16 -1.98
CA GLY A 8 6.61 8.45 -2.77
C GLY A 8 6.79 7.51 -3.96
N LEU A 9 6.65 6.19 -3.75
CA LEU A 9 6.86 5.19 -4.79
C LEU A 9 5.79 5.26 -5.88
N PHE A 10 4.51 5.43 -5.51
CA PHE A 10 3.44 5.58 -6.49
C PHE A 10 3.51 6.92 -7.22
N SER A 11 3.82 8.01 -6.52
CA SER A 11 3.97 9.33 -7.16
C SER A 11 5.09 9.32 -8.20
N ALA A 12 6.23 8.73 -7.86
CA ALA A 12 7.35 8.56 -8.77
C ALA A 12 6.96 7.71 -9.98
N ALA A 13 6.29 6.57 -9.76
CA ALA A 13 5.86 5.69 -10.84
C ALA A 13 4.81 6.33 -11.78
N ALA A 14 3.93 7.18 -11.24
CA ALA A 14 2.89 7.88 -11.99
C ALA A 14 3.36 9.17 -12.67
N GLY A 15 4.53 9.70 -12.31
CA GLY A 15 5.00 11.01 -12.79
C GLY A 15 4.16 12.20 -12.29
N ARG A 16 3.31 11.99 -11.28
CA ARG A 16 2.47 13.02 -10.65
C ARG A 16 2.22 12.68 -9.17
N PRO A 17 1.95 13.67 -8.31
CA PRO A 17 1.64 13.40 -6.90
C PRO A 17 0.42 12.48 -6.73
N ILE A 18 0.57 11.44 -5.91
CA ILE A 18 -0.51 10.57 -5.41
C ILE A 18 -0.41 10.58 -3.89
N PRO A 19 -1.20 11.44 -3.20
CA PRO A 19 -1.06 11.63 -1.77
C PRO A 19 -1.58 10.42 -0.98
N TYR A 20 -0.90 10.11 0.12
CA TYR A 20 -1.37 9.17 1.13
C TYR A 20 -2.13 9.94 2.21
N SER A 21 -3.36 9.51 2.47
CA SER A 21 -4.16 9.94 3.61
C SER A 21 -4.60 8.73 4.42
N ARG A 22 -4.59 8.88 5.75
CA ARG A 22 -5.26 7.94 6.65
C ARG A 22 -6.78 8.14 6.56
N PHE A 23 -7.54 7.12 6.96
CA PHE A 23 -8.98 7.31 7.18
C PHE A 23 -9.19 8.34 8.30
N SER A 24 -10.18 9.22 8.12
CA SER A 24 -10.57 10.19 9.15
C SER A 24 -11.26 9.50 10.32
N ASP A 25 -11.30 10.16 11.47
CA ASP A 25 -12.01 9.65 12.65
C ASP A 25 -13.50 9.41 12.36
N GLU A 26 -14.12 10.23 11.50
CA GLU A 26 -15.50 10.05 11.03
C GLU A 26 -15.68 8.72 10.29
N VAL A 27 -14.79 8.41 9.33
CA VAL A 27 -14.83 7.14 8.57
C VAL A 27 -14.58 5.94 9.50
N LEU A 28 -13.67 6.09 10.46
CA LEU A 28 -13.40 5.03 11.43
C LEU A 28 -14.58 4.82 12.39
N ALA A 29 -15.25 5.88 12.83
CA ALA A 29 -16.44 5.80 13.65
C ALA A 29 -17.61 5.11 12.93
N ALA A 30 -17.73 5.32 11.62
CA ALA A 30 -18.75 4.67 10.79
C ALA A 30 -18.49 3.17 10.55
N SER A 31 -17.26 2.69 10.75
CA SER A 31 -16.89 1.29 10.50
C SER A 31 -16.05 0.69 11.65
N PRO A 32 -16.69 -0.02 12.60
CA PRO A 32 -15.99 -0.71 13.69
C PRO A 32 -14.91 -1.69 13.19
N PHE A 33 -15.11 -2.27 12.01
CA PHE A 33 -14.12 -3.12 11.37
C PHE A 33 -12.86 -2.34 10.97
N LEU A 34 -12.99 -1.22 10.25
CA LEU A 34 -11.85 -0.40 9.85
C LEU A 34 -11.15 0.21 11.07
N HIS A 35 -11.91 0.65 12.07
CA HIS A 35 -11.35 1.15 13.33
C HIS A 35 -10.46 0.10 14.02
N LYS A 36 -10.96 -1.13 14.16
CA LYS A 36 -10.16 -2.22 14.74
C LYS A 36 -8.94 -2.57 13.88
N LEU A 37 -9.10 -2.63 12.55
CA LEU A 37 -8.02 -3.00 11.65
C LEU A 37 -6.88 -1.96 11.67
N THR A 38 -7.23 -0.67 11.63
CA THR A 38 -6.24 0.41 11.72
C THR A 38 -5.51 0.40 13.06
N GLY A 39 -6.22 0.17 14.17
CA GLY A 39 -5.60 -0.04 15.49
C GLY A 39 -4.58 -1.18 15.50
N LEU A 40 -4.90 -2.34 14.89
CA LEU A 40 -3.94 -3.45 14.81
C LEU A 40 -2.69 -3.13 13.99
N VAL A 41 -2.82 -2.30 12.94
CA VAL A 41 -1.67 -1.82 12.16
C VAL A 41 -0.81 -0.87 13.01
N ASP A 42 -1.45 0.10 13.68
CA ASP A 42 -0.77 1.11 14.48
C ASP A 42 -0.06 0.50 15.70
N ASP A 43 -0.68 -0.50 16.33
CA ASP A 43 -0.10 -1.27 17.43
C ASP A 43 1.06 -2.18 16.99
N GLY A 44 1.38 -2.23 15.69
CA GLY A 44 2.45 -3.06 15.14
C GLY A 44 2.16 -4.57 15.15
N ARG A 45 0.95 -4.98 15.55
CA ARG A 45 0.57 -6.40 15.62
C ARG A 45 0.53 -7.09 14.26
N LEU A 46 0.40 -6.30 13.19
CA LEU A 46 0.46 -6.75 11.81
C LEU A 46 1.85 -6.55 11.17
N ALA A 47 2.84 -6.08 11.93
CA ALA A 47 4.21 -6.06 11.47
C ALA A 47 4.73 -7.50 11.34
N GLY A 48 5.07 -7.90 10.12
CA GLY A 48 5.73 -9.17 9.86
C GLY A 48 7.17 -9.16 10.35
N HIS A 49 7.62 -10.30 10.88
CA HIS A 49 9.01 -10.51 11.33
C HIS A 49 9.84 -11.29 10.28
N ALA A 50 9.49 -11.14 9.01
CA ALA A 50 10.17 -11.84 7.94
C ALA A 50 11.57 -11.28 7.71
N ASP A 51 12.58 -12.15 7.74
CA ASP A 51 13.93 -11.82 7.30
C ASP A 51 13.98 -11.75 5.77
N LEU A 52 13.75 -10.55 5.24
CA LEU A 52 13.72 -10.34 3.79
C LEU A 52 15.08 -10.57 3.14
N ASP A 53 16.18 -10.47 3.87
CA ASP A 53 17.51 -10.68 3.32
C ASP A 53 17.81 -12.17 3.19
N ALA A 54 17.49 -12.97 4.22
CA ALA A 54 17.54 -14.43 4.12
C ALA A 54 16.60 -14.95 3.02
N LEU A 55 15.38 -14.40 2.92
CA LEU A 55 14.44 -14.79 1.86
C LEU A 55 14.94 -14.44 0.46
N ARG A 56 15.65 -13.31 0.28
CA ARG A 56 16.28 -12.96 -1.01
C ARG A 56 17.43 -13.89 -1.38
N GLN A 57 18.19 -14.39 -0.40
CA GLN A 57 19.22 -15.39 -0.67
C GLN A 57 18.62 -16.70 -1.19
N LEU A 58 17.50 -17.14 -0.60
CA LEU A 58 16.79 -18.34 -1.03
C LEU A 58 16.07 -18.16 -2.37
N HIS A 59 15.51 -16.97 -2.61
CA HIS A 59 14.79 -16.65 -3.82
C HIS A 59 15.23 -15.29 -4.37
N PRO A 60 16.31 -15.25 -5.19
CA PRO A 60 16.85 -14.00 -5.73
C PRO A 60 15.87 -13.15 -6.55
N GLN A 61 14.78 -13.77 -7.02
CA GLN A 61 13.70 -13.10 -7.73
C GLN A 61 12.69 -12.41 -6.79
N LEU A 62 12.90 -12.44 -5.47
CA LEU A 62 12.05 -11.73 -4.50
C LEU A 62 12.23 -10.22 -4.68
N HIS A 63 11.24 -9.60 -5.34
CA HIS A 63 11.27 -8.18 -5.63
C HIS A 63 11.11 -7.32 -4.37
N THR A 64 11.81 -6.18 -4.35
CA THR A 64 11.37 -5.04 -3.55
C THR A 64 10.06 -4.50 -4.13
N PHE A 65 9.27 -3.77 -3.33
CA PHE A 65 8.04 -3.16 -3.85
C PHE A 65 8.32 -2.24 -5.05
N ALA A 66 9.41 -1.45 -4.98
CA ALA A 66 9.84 -0.59 -6.09
C ALA A 66 10.22 -1.40 -7.34
N GLY A 67 10.97 -2.50 -7.17
CA GLY A 67 11.36 -3.38 -8.29
C GLY A 67 10.16 -4.08 -8.92
N TRP A 68 9.19 -4.49 -8.11
CA TRP A 68 7.93 -5.04 -8.61
C TRP A 68 7.12 -3.99 -9.39
N LEU A 69 6.98 -2.78 -8.83
CA LEU A 69 6.23 -1.67 -9.42
C LEU A 69 6.85 -1.19 -10.74
N ALA A 70 8.18 -1.22 -10.86
CA ALA A 70 8.90 -0.89 -12.09
C ALA A 70 8.91 -2.03 -13.12
N GLY A 71 8.58 -3.26 -12.71
CA GLY A 71 8.56 -4.44 -13.57
C GLY A 71 7.15 -5.02 -13.69
N PRO A 72 6.90 -6.25 -13.20
CA PRO A 72 5.66 -6.98 -13.46
C PRO A 72 4.39 -6.30 -12.89
N GLY A 73 4.53 -5.44 -11.88
CA GLY A 73 3.42 -4.66 -11.32
C GLY A 73 3.01 -3.44 -12.16
N ARG A 74 3.88 -2.98 -13.08
CA ARG A 74 3.68 -1.76 -13.86
C ARG A 74 2.35 -1.75 -14.64
N PRO A 75 1.97 -2.80 -15.39
CA PRO A 75 0.73 -2.78 -16.17
C PRO A 75 -0.53 -2.73 -15.28
N ALA A 76 -0.49 -3.34 -14.10
CA ALA A 76 -1.60 -3.29 -13.15
C ALA A 76 -1.75 -1.89 -12.55
N PHE A 77 -0.64 -1.25 -12.22
CA PHE A 77 -0.62 0.12 -11.74
C PHE A 77 -1.16 1.10 -12.80
N GLU A 78 -0.73 0.98 -14.06
CA GLU A 78 -1.20 1.83 -15.16
C GLU A 78 -2.71 1.68 -15.39
N ARG A 79 -3.25 0.45 -15.30
CA ARG A 79 -4.70 0.24 -15.34
C ARG A 79 -5.44 0.91 -14.17
N ALA A 80 -4.88 0.86 -12.97
CA ALA A 80 -5.48 1.51 -11.81
C ALA A 80 -5.54 3.03 -11.96
N LEU A 81 -4.53 3.64 -12.61
CA LEU A 81 -4.51 5.08 -12.89
C LEU A 81 -5.58 5.53 -13.89
N THR A 82 -6.02 4.64 -14.79
CA THR A 82 -7.03 4.95 -15.82
C THR A 82 -8.43 4.47 -15.42
N SER A 83 -8.55 3.54 -14.47
CA SER A 83 -9.82 3.17 -13.89
C SER A 83 -10.33 4.28 -12.99
N GLY A 84 -11.26 5.10 -13.48
CA GLY A 84 -12.05 6.05 -12.67
C GLY A 84 -13.03 5.36 -11.72
N ALA A 85 -12.68 4.19 -11.18
CA ALA A 85 -13.54 3.42 -10.31
C ALA A 85 -13.77 4.21 -9.01
N ARG A 86 -15.00 4.70 -8.86
CA ARG A 86 -15.49 5.25 -7.60
C ARG A 86 -15.45 4.13 -6.56
N TRP A 87 -14.57 4.26 -5.59
CA TRP A 87 -14.38 3.27 -4.52
C TRP A 87 -15.70 3.13 -3.74
N ALA A 88 -16.21 1.90 -3.61
CA ALA A 88 -17.57 1.61 -3.12
C ALA A 88 -17.80 1.83 -1.60
N PHE A 89 -16.88 2.50 -0.91
CA PHE A 89 -17.00 2.87 0.51
C PHE A 89 -17.41 4.35 0.70
N ASP A 90 -17.75 5.06 -0.37
CA ASP A 90 -18.42 6.39 -0.30
C ASP A 90 -19.91 6.29 0.11
N ARG A 91 -20.31 5.29 0.91
CA ARG A 91 -21.69 5.14 1.40
C ARG A 91 -21.76 4.64 2.83
#